data_AF-A0A1S2DCD5-F1
#
_entry.id   AF-A0A1S2DCD5-F1
#
_cell.length_a   1.000
_cell.length_b   1.000
_cell.length_c   1.000
_cell.angle_alpha   90.00
_cell.angle_beta   90.00
_cell.angle_gamma   90.00
#
_symmetry.space_group_name_H-M   'P 1'
#
loop_
_entity.id
_entity.type
_entity.pdbx_description
1 polymer ?
#
loop_
_entity_poly.entity_id
_entity_poly.type
_entity_poly.pdbx_seq_one_letter_code
_entity_poly.pdbx_strand_id
1 'polypeptide(L)' 'MRMMAKDRVEPLIKKRITPDKKSLAALAEQHGMPLGTLKTRIKKLTDQGIDRDKAIRLALKNPIGPQGRPRRE' A
#
# COMPACT_ATOMS: atom_id res chain seq x y z
N MET A 1 -20.90 41.70 -28.54
CA MET A 1 -20.85 40.23 -28.37
C MET A 1 -19.50 39.90 -27.71
N ARG A 2 -19.48 39.53 -26.43
CA ARG A 2 -18.25 39.39 -25.62
C ARG A 2 -17.92 37.89 -25.52
N MET A 3 -16.88 37.44 -26.24
CA MET A 3 -16.47 36.04 -26.20
C MET A 3 -15.78 35.72 -24.86
N MET A 4 -16.35 34.74 -24.14
CA MET A 4 -15.81 34.18 -22.90
C MET A 4 -14.52 33.42 -23.22
N ALA A 5 -13.42 33.78 -22.57
CA ALA A 5 -12.17 33.03 -22.62
C ALA A 5 -12.42 31.65 -21.99
N LYS A 6 -12.27 30.59 -22.79
CA LYS A 6 -12.27 29.21 -22.30
C LYS A 6 -11.04 29.03 -21.39
N ASP A 7 -11.28 28.92 -20.09
CA ASP A 7 -10.33 28.33 -19.14
C ASP A 7 -9.89 26.97 -19.66
N ARG A 8 -8.69 26.91 -20.26
CA ARG A 8 -8.00 25.67 -20.55
C ARG A 8 -7.60 25.07 -19.20
N VAL A 9 -8.43 24.18 -18.69
CA VAL A 9 -8.04 23.30 -17.58
C VAL A 9 -6.95 22.38 -18.12
N GLU A 10 -5.69 22.70 -17.85
CA GLU A 10 -4.59 21.79 -18.10
C GLU A 10 -4.86 20.49 -17.33
N PRO A 11 -4.80 19.32 -17.99
CA PRO A 11 -4.92 18.07 -17.26
C PRO A 11 -3.73 17.99 -16.30
N LEU A 12 -4.00 17.84 -15.00
CA LEU A 12 -2.99 17.61 -13.99
C LEU A 12 -2.23 16.32 -14.33
N ILE A 13 -1.16 16.44 -15.11
CA ILE A 13 -0.26 15.32 -15.43
C ILE A 13 0.34 14.89 -14.11
N LYS A 14 -0.21 13.82 -13.53
CA LYS A 14 0.36 13.18 -12.35
C LYS A 14 1.76 12.72 -12.72
N LYS A 15 2.77 13.50 -12.33
CA LYS A 15 4.19 13.13 -12.40
C LYS A 15 4.29 11.70 -11.89
N ARG A 16 4.71 10.76 -12.76
CA ARG A 16 5.00 9.38 -12.33
C ARG A 16 6.21 9.46 -11.42
N ILE A 17 5.95 9.60 -10.12
CA ILE A 17 6.98 9.46 -9.08
C ILE A 17 7.49 8.03 -9.26
N THR A 18 8.77 7.91 -9.59
CA THR A 18 9.43 6.62 -9.69
C THR A 18 9.17 5.83 -8.41
N PRO A 19 8.80 4.55 -8.48
CA PRO A 19 8.49 3.78 -7.28
C PRO A 19 9.71 3.80 -6.37
N ASP A 20 9.56 4.40 -5.18
CA ASP A 20 10.60 4.35 -4.17
C ASP A 20 10.87 2.87 -3.84
N LYS A 21 12.12 2.44 -3.97
CA LYS A 21 12.55 1.07 -3.67
C LYS A 21 12.31 0.69 -2.21
N LYS A 22 12.10 1.68 -1.33
CA LYS A 22 11.72 1.48 0.08
C LYS A 22 10.21 1.56 0.32
N SER A 23 9.41 1.75 -0.71
CA SER A 23 7.95 1.76 -0.58
C SER A 23 7.43 0.39 -0.12
N LEU A 24 6.31 0.40 0.61
CA LEU A 24 5.63 -0.84 1.00
C LEU A 24 5.22 -1.71 -0.19
N ALA A 25 4.95 -1.10 -1.35
CA ALA A 25 4.66 -1.83 -2.58
C ALA A 25 5.87 -2.63 -3.06
N ALA A 26 7.04 -1.98 -3.14
CA ALA A 26 8.29 -2.63 -3.51
C ALA A 26 8.66 -3.75 -2.51
N LEU A 27 8.50 -3.50 -1.21
CA LEU A 27 8.75 -4.51 -0.17
C LEU A 27 7.79 -5.71 -0.27
N ALA A 28 6.52 -5.48 -0.56
CA ALA A 28 5.55 -6.56 -0.75
C ALA A 28 5.90 -7.43 -1.97
N GLU A 29 6.26 -6.80 -3.09
CA GLU A 29 6.67 -7.47 -4.32
C GLU A 29 7.95 -8.28 -4.13
N GLN A 30 8.97 -7.71 -3.49
CA GLN A 30 10.24 -8.39 -3.18
C GLN A 30 10.05 -9.65 -2.33
N HIS A 31 9.05 -9.65 -1.45
CA HIS A 31 8.72 -10.78 -0.59
C HIS A 31 7.62 -11.67 -1.15
N GLY A 32 7.21 -11.48 -2.41
CA GLY A 32 6.22 -12.31 -3.09
C GLY A 32 4.83 -12.28 -2.45
N MET A 33 4.44 -11.17 -1.82
CA MET A 33 3.13 -11.05 -1.15
C MET A 33 2.30 -9.88 -1.69
N PRO A 34 0.95 -9.96 -1.63
CA PRO A 34 0.11 -8.83 -1.97
C PRO A 34 0.32 -7.65 -1.03
N LEU A 35 0.33 -6.43 -1.57
CA LEU A 35 0.43 -5.19 -0.78
C LEU A 35 -0.70 -5.07 0.26
N GLY A 36 -1.92 -5.52 -0.09
CA GLY A 36 -3.04 -5.57 0.85
C GLY A 36 -2.73 -6.42 2.07
N THR A 37 -2.16 -7.61 1.86
CA THR A 37 -1.71 -8.51 2.93
C THR A 37 -0.66 -7.84 3.82
N LEU A 38 0.37 -7.21 3.23
CA LEU A 38 1.40 -6.51 4.00
C LEU A 38 0.79 -5.41 4.88
N LYS A 39 -0.10 -4.59 4.33
CA LYS A 39 -0.80 -3.53 5.09
C LYS A 39 -1.63 -4.08 6.23
N THR A 40 -2.38 -5.17 6.02
CA THR A 40 -3.18 -5.81 7.08
C THR A 40 -2.29 -6.34 8.20
N ARG A 41 -1.13 -6.93 7.87
CA ARG A 41 -0.17 -7.42 8.86
C ARG A 41 0.42 -6.29 9.69
N ILE A 42 0.86 -5.22 9.03
CA ILE A 42 1.38 -4.02 9.71
C ILE A 42 0.31 -3.47 10.65
N LYS A 43 -0.94 -3.31 10.16
CA LYS A 43 -2.04 -2.79 10.95
C LYS A 43 -2.26 -3.60 12.24
N LYS A 44 -2.29 -4.93 12.15
CA LYS A 44 -2.46 -5.78 13.34
C LYS A 44 -1.36 -5.60 14.36
N LEU A 45 -0.11 -5.52 13.91
CA LEU A 45 1.04 -5.32 14.78
C LEU A 45 1.01 -3.93 15.42
N THR A 46 0.65 -2.90 14.66
CA THR A 46 0.49 -1.54 15.22
C THR A 46 -0.70 -1.43 16.17
N ASP A 47 -1.80 -2.12 15.90
CA ASP A 47 -2.97 -2.18 16.78
C ASP A 47 -2.62 -2.91 18.10
N GLN A 48 -1.60 -3.75 18.11
CA GLN A 48 -1.00 -4.37 19.31
C GLN A 48 0.02 -3.46 20.03
N GLY A 49 0.18 -2.22 19.58
CA GLY A 49 1.14 -1.26 20.16
C GLY A 49 2.58 -1.43 19.68
N ILE A 50 2.83 -2.22 18.63
CA ILE A 50 4.17 -2.35 18.04
C ILE A 50 4.46 -1.12 17.17
N ASP A 51 5.63 -0.53 17.37
CA ASP A 51 6.13 0.55 16.51
C ASP A 51 6.06 0.20 15.02
N ARG A 52 5.78 1.21 14.18
CA ARG A 52 5.54 1.01 12.75
C ARG A 52 6.71 0.36 12.02
N ASP A 53 7.96 0.78 12.30
CA ASP A 53 9.13 0.22 11.63
C ASP A 53 9.37 -1.22 12.06
N LYS A 54 9.17 -1.49 13.36
CA LYS A 54 9.22 -2.86 13.89
C LYS A 54 8.10 -3.73 13.31
N ALA A 55 6.90 -3.19 13.14
CA ALA A 55 5.75 -3.86 12.54
C ALA A 55 6.00 -4.21 11.07
N ILE A 56 6.63 -3.32 10.29
CA ILE A 56 7.01 -3.60 8.90
C ILE A 56 8.00 -4.77 8.85
N ARG A 57 9.07 -4.73 9.65
CA ARG A 57 10.06 -5.83 9.70
C ARG A 57 9.42 -7.17 10.09
N LEU A 58 8.55 -7.17 11.09
CA LEU A 58 7.84 -8.36 11.55
C LEU A 58 6.84 -8.88 10.50
N ALA A 59 6.12 -7.99 9.82
CA ALA A 59 5.15 -8.36 8.78
C ALA A 59 5.79 -8.99 7.54
N LEU A 60 7.02 -8.58 7.22
CA LEU A 60 7.82 -9.15 6.13
C LEU A 60 8.43 -10.51 6.51
N LYS A 61 8.85 -10.68 7.77
CA LYS A 61 9.47 -11.92 8.27
C LYS A 61 8.45 -13.04 8.50
N ASN A 62 7.31 -12.69 9.11
CA ASN A 62 6.33 -13.68 9.55
C ASN A 62 5.13 -13.72 8.60
N PRO A 63 4.94 -14.82 7.84
CA PRO A 63 3.72 -15.01 7.10
C PRO A 63 2.54 -15.17 8.08
N ILE A 64 1.72 -14.13 8.23
CA ILE A 64 0.35 -14.32 8.72
C ILE A 64 -0.37 -15.08 7.61
N GLY A 65 -0.64 -16.37 7.87
CA GLY A 65 -1.33 -17.25 6.93
C GLY A 65 -2.68 -16.68 6.49
N PRO A 66 -3.27 -17.22 5.41
CA PRO A 66 -4.57 -16.77 4.91
C PRO A 66 -5.61 -16.83 6.04
N GLN A 67 -6.10 -15.67 6.47
CA GLN A 67 -7.22 -15.55 7.40
C GLN A 67 -8.56 -15.60 6.66
N GLY A 68 -8.64 -16.46 5.63
CA GLY A 68 -9.92 -16.75 5.01
C GLY A 68 -10.85 -17.38 6.04
N ARG A 69 -12.16 -17.13 5.89
CA ARG A 69 -13.16 -17.95 6.57
C ARG A 69 -12.88 -19.41 6.20
N PRO A 70 -12.85 -20.35 7.17
CA PRO A 70 -12.77 -21.77 6.86
C PRO A 70 -13.81 -22.10 5.78
N ARG A 71 -13.39 -22.65 4.63
CA ARG A 71 -14.35 -23.19 3.68
C ARG A 71 -14.96 -24.40 4.39
N ARG A 72 -16.28 -24.42 4.53
CA ARG A 72 -16.97 -25.67 4.88
C ARG A 72 -16.70 -26.64 3.73
N GLU A 73 -16.14 -27.78 4.07
CA GLU A 73 -16.21 -28.98 3.23
C GLU A 73 -17.67 -29.45 3.15
#